data_AF-W6Z6D0-F1
#
_entry.id   AF-W6Z6D0-F1
#
_cell.length_a   1.000
_cell.length_b   1.000
_cell.length_c   1.000
_cell.angle_alpha   90.00
_cell.angle_beta   90.00
_cell.angle_gamma   90.00
#
_symmetry.space_group_name_H-M   'P 1'
#
loop_
_entity.id
_entity.type
_entity.pdbx_description
1 polymer ?
#
loop_
_entity_poly.entity_id
_entity_poly.type
_entity_poly.pdbx_seq_one_letter_code
_entity_poly.pdbx_strand_id
1 'polypeptide(L)'
;LLTRIQSGLSYTRIQHSLNLPITQTTRFSLSPLSPSHLPALRLLRKHATRISSSPTHEVYELGIPRPDWVQEGAIAGVHDAQWWMGKSRAEIKAGPWADEGDVKVA
;
A
#
# COMPACT_ATOMS: atom_id res chain seq x y z
N LEU A 1 12.78 -7.14 -19.15
CA LEU A 1 11.77 -6.94 -18.07
C LEU A 1 12.40 -6.87 -16.68
N LEU A 2 13.08 -7.92 -16.23
CA LEU A 2 13.65 -8.00 -14.87
C LEU A 2 14.60 -6.84 -14.53
N THR A 3 15.47 -6.44 -15.45
CA THR A 3 16.35 -5.26 -15.27
C THR A 3 15.58 -3.97 -15.02
N ARG A 4 14.45 -3.77 -15.72
CA ARG A 4 13.58 -2.60 -15.49
C ARG A 4 12.89 -2.68 -14.12
N ILE A 5 12.46 -3.86 -13.70
CA ILE A 5 11.90 -4.06 -12.35
C ILE A 5 12.94 -3.74 -11.29
N GLN A 6 14.16 -4.26 -11.43
CA GLN A 6 15.27 -3.99 -10.50
C GLN A 6 15.62 -2.51 -10.45
N SER A 7 15.69 -1.82 -11.60
CA SER A 7 15.93 -0.38 -11.66
C SER A 7 14.84 0.41 -10.94
N GLY A 8 13.56 0.07 -11.17
CA GLY A 8 12.44 0.69 -10.45
C GLY A 8 12.51 0.46 -8.94
N LEU A 9 12.85 -0.76 -8.50
CA LEU A 9 13.05 -1.08 -7.09
C LEU A 9 14.19 -0.28 -6.45
N SER A 10 15.31 -0.13 -7.17
CA SER A 10 16.44 0.67 -6.70
C SER A 10 16.04 2.13 -6.54
N TYR A 11 15.35 2.70 -7.53
CA TYR A 11 14.82 4.07 -7.44
C TYR A 11 13.89 4.25 -6.24
N THR A 12 12.89 3.37 -6.05
CA THR A 12 11.98 3.48 -4.91
C THR A 12 12.72 3.37 -3.58
N ARG A 13 13.68 2.45 -3.46
CA ARG A 13 14.49 2.28 -2.24
C ARG A 13 15.32 3.53 -1.93
N ILE A 14 15.94 4.14 -2.95
CA ILE A 14 16.72 5.37 -2.79
C ILE A 14 15.82 6.49 -2.26
N GLN A 15 14.66 6.72 -2.89
CA GLN A 15 13.73 7.76 -2.45
C GLN A 15 13.27 7.54 -1.00
N HIS A 16 12.88 6.31 -0.64
CA HIS A 16 12.53 5.99 0.74
C HIS A 16 13.69 6.20 1.72
N SER A 17 14.91 5.82 1.36
CA SER A 17 16.10 6.00 2.22
C SER A 17 16.45 7.47 2.45
N LEU A 18 16.12 8.34 1.50
CA LEU A 18 16.34 9.78 1.57
C LEU A 18 15.12 10.53 2.14
N ASN A 19 14.05 9.82 2.50
CA ASN A 19 12.77 10.37 2.90
C ASN A 19 12.19 11.36 1.87
N LEU A 20 12.40 11.07 0.58
CA LEU A 20 11.93 11.87 -0.54
C LEU A 20 10.64 11.27 -1.12
N PRO A 21 9.73 12.11 -1.64
CA PRO A 21 8.54 11.62 -2.31
C PRO A 21 8.90 10.85 -3.59
N ILE A 22 8.12 9.81 -3.89
CA ILE A 22 8.16 9.15 -5.19
C ILE A 22 7.58 10.11 -6.23
N THR A 23 8.40 10.56 -7.17
CA THR A 23 8.00 11.50 -8.24
C THR A 23 7.64 10.79 -9.53
N GLN A 24 8.02 9.52 -9.68
CA GLN A 24 7.75 8.72 -10.87
C GLN A 24 7.36 7.31 -10.48
N THR A 25 6.18 6.88 -10.92
CA THR A 25 5.75 5.48 -10.81
C THR A 25 6.17 4.70 -12.04
N THR A 26 6.34 3.37 -11.90
CA THR A 26 6.69 2.51 -13.04
C THR A 26 5.73 1.33 -13.15
N ARG A 27 5.06 1.23 -14.30
CA ARG A 27 4.10 0.18 -14.60
C ARG A 27 4.72 -1.01 -15.32
N PHE A 28 4.31 -2.21 -14.92
CA PHE A 28 4.72 -3.49 -15.47
C PHE A 28 3.52 -4.36 -15.78
N SER A 29 3.36 -4.72 -17.05
CA SER A 29 2.40 -5.73 -17.48
C SER A 29 3.09 -7.09 -17.57
N LEU A 30 2.54 -8.07 -16.86
CA LEU A 30 3.00 -9.46 -16.86
C LEU A 30 2.00 -10.31 -17.62
N SER A 31 2.46 -11.08 -18.59
CA SER A 31 1.67 -12.16 -19.19
C SER A 31 2.12 -13.50 -18.60
N PRO A 32 1.19 -14.43 -18.25
CA PRO A 32 1.52 -15.79 -17.82
C PRO A 32 2.36 -16.55 -18.84
N LEU A 33 2.27 -16.18 -20.11
CA LEU A 33 2.99 -16.81 -21.23
C LEU A 33 4.45 -16.33 -21.35
N SER A 34 4.85 -15.30 -20.58
CA SER A 34 6.21 -14.78 -20.65
C SER A 34 7.19 -15.69 -19.91
N PRO A 35 8.37 -15.99 -20.47
CA PRO A 35 9.41 -16.77 -19.77
C PRO A 35 9.91 -16.07 -18.49
N SER A 36 9.75 -14.74 -18.43
CA SER A 36 10.11 -13.94 -17.26
C SER A 36 8.97 -13.76 -16.25
N HIS A 37 7.82 -14.40 -16.46
CA HIS A 37 6.62 -14.23 -15.64
C HIS A 37 6.87 -14.55 -14.16
N LEU A 38 7.30 -15.77 -13.84
CA LEU A 38 7.47 -16.19 -12.43
C LEU A 38 8.51 -15.35 -11.68
N PRO A 39 9.72 -15.08 -12.23
CA PRO A 39 10.68 -14.22 -11.55
C PRO A 39 10.19 -12.77 -11.39
N ALA A 40 9.52 -12.21 -12.41
CA ALA A 40 8.97 -10.86 -12.34
C ALA A 40 7.83 -10.76 -11.33
N LEU A 41 6.93 -11.74 -11.32
CA LEU A 41 5.79 -11.83 -10.41
C LEU A 41 6.27 -11.92 -8.95
N ARG A 42 7.30 -12.73 -8.67
CA ARG A 42 7.88 -12.84 -7.32
C ARG A 42 8.40 -11.50 -6.81
N LEU A 43 9.09 -10.73 -7.66
CA LEU A 43 9.60 -9.41 -7.30
C LEU A 43 8.46 -8.40 -7.10
N LEU A 44 7.53 -8.34 -8.06
CA LEU A 44 6.47 -7.33 -8.07
C LEU A 44 5.43 -7.57 -6.97
N ARG A 45 5.05 -8.82 -6.66
CA ARG A 45 4.12 -9.12 -5.55
C ARG A 45 4.60 -8.61 -4.18
N LYS A 46 5.92 -8.55 -3.97
CA LYS A 46 6.50 -8.10 -2.70
C LYS A 46 6.59 -6.58 -2.58
N HIS A 47 6.72 -5.88 -3.70
CA HIS A 47 7.18 -4.48 -3.72
C HIS A 47 6.30 -3.52 -4.53
N ALA A 48 5.37 -4.03 -5.33
CA ALA A 48 4.53 -3.26 -6.22
C ALA A 48 3.06 -3.46 -5.88
N THR A 49 2.24 -2.47 -6.21
CA THR A 49 0.79 -2.55 -6.09
C THR A 49 0.22 -3.21 -7.34
N ARG A 50 -0.65 -4.21 -7.18
CA ARG A 50 -1.42 -4.75 -8.32
C ARG A 50 -2.55 -3.80 -8.65
N ILE A 51 -2.56 -3.24 -9.86
CA ILE A 51 -3.55 -2.23 -10.29
C ILE A 51 -4.66 -2.83 -11.17
N SER A 52 -4.36 -3.94 -11.86
CA SER A 52 -5.32 -4.63 -12.72
C SER A 52 -4.94 -6.10 -12.86
N SER A 53 -5.93 -6.95 -13.08
CA SER A 53 -5.75 -8.38 -13.29
C SER A 53 -6.79 -8.90 -14.28
N SER A 54 -6.36 -9.81 -15.15
CA SER A 54 -7.20 -10.55 -16.09
C SER A 54 -6.62 -11.96 -16.29
N PRO A 55 -7.34 -12.88 -16.95
CA PRO A 55 -6.83 -14.22 -17.22
C PRO A 55 -5.55 -14.23 -18.07
N THR A 56 -5.30 -13.19 -18.87
CA THR A 56 -4.19 -13.16 -19.84
C THR A 56 -3.05 -12.24 -19.43
N HIS A 57 -3.27 -11.34 -18.48
CA HIS A 57 -2.25 -10.43 -17.97
C HIS A 57 -2.58 -9.88 -16.58
N GLU A 58 -1.54 -9.65 -15.79
CA GLU A 58 -1.59 -8.89 -14.54
C GLU A 58 -0.79 -7.59 -14.70
N VAL A 59 -1.25 -6.50 -14.10
CA VAL A 59 -0.56 -5.22 -14.15
C VAL A 59 -0.18 -4.79 -12.74
N TYR A 60 1.09 -4.48 -12.56
CA TYR A 60 1.70 -4.01 -11.33
C TYR A 60 2.29 -2.61 -11.51
N GLU A 61 2.24 -1.79 -10.47
CA GLU A 61 2.85 -0.47 -10.48
C GLU A 61 3.72 -0.26 -9.24
N LEU A 62 4.99 0.10 -9.49
CA LEU A 62 5.98 0.42 -8.48
C LEU A 62 5.92 1.90 -8.13
N GLY A 63 6.04 2.21 -6.84
CA GLY A 63 6.05 3.59 -6.35
C GLY A 63 4.67 4.20 -6.13
N ILE A 64 3.58 3.50 -6.44
CA ILE A 64 2.27 3.88 -5.88
C ILE A 64 2.24 3.37 -4.43
N PRO A 65 1.89 4.22 -3.44
CA PRO A 65 1.46 3.70 -2.14
C PRO A 65 0.38 2.64 -2.35
N ARG A 66 0.28 1.62 -1.50
CA ARG A 66 -0.87 0.73 -1.62
C ARG A 66 -2.13 1.59 -1.50
N PRO A 67 -3.16 1.34 -2.34
CA PRO A 67 -4.43 2.04 -2.27
C PRO A 67 -5.21 1.52 -1.06
N ASP A 68 -4.60 1.63 0.11
CA ASP A 68 -5.28 1.49 1.36
C ASP A 68 -5.99 2.85 1.50
N TRP A 69 -7.31 2.85 1.59
CA TRP A 69 -8.15 4.07 1.57
C TRP A 69 -7.95 4.98 2.79
N VAL A 70 -6.86 4.77 3.52
CA VAL A 70 -6.53 5.36 4.80
C VAL A 70 -5.04 5.64 4.76
N GLN A 71 -4.67 6.88 5.06
CA GLN A 71 -3.28 7.25 5.26
C GLN A 71 -2.69 6.32 6.32
N GLU A 72 -1.48 5.80 6.07
CA GLU A 72 -0.74 4.96 7.03
C GLU A 72 -0.83 5.64 8.41
N GLY A 73 -1.41 4.94 9.39
CA GLY A 73 -1.64 5.50 10.72
C GLY A 73 -0.33 5.96 11.35
N ALA A 74 -0.40 6.70 12.46
CA ALA A 74 0.78 7.19 13.18
C ALA A 74 1.77 6.08 13.61
N ILE A 75 1.37 4.81 13.50
CA ILE A 75 2.19 3.62 13.74
C ILE A 75 2.49 2.96 12.40
N ALA A 76 3.74 3.05 11.95
CA ALA A 76 4.22 2.37 10.75
C ALA A 76 3.97 0.85 10.84
N GLY A 77 3.43 0.27 9.76
CA GLY A 77 3.22 -1.18 9.66
C GLY A 77 1.94 -1.74 10.33
N VAL A 78 1.10 -0.91 10.93
CA VAL A 78 -0.26 -1.30 11.34
C VAL A 78 -1.26 -0.52 10.50
N HIS A 79 -1.76 -1.17 9.44
CA HIS A 79 -2.52 -0.55 8.36
C HIS A 79 -4.04 -0.53 8.55
N ASP A 80 -4.53 -0.85 9.76
CA ASP A 80 -5.94 -0.67 10.07
C ASP A 80 -6.20 0.79 10.44
N ALA A 81 -7.27 1.39 9.89
CA ALA A 81 -7.77 2.68 10.36
C ALA A 81 -8.03 2.58 11.87
N GLN A 82 -7.12 3.12 12.67
CA GLN A 82 -7.29 3.20 14.11
C GLN A 82 -8.22 4.38 14.40
N TRP A 83 -9.51 4.19 14.14
CA TRP A 83 -10.54 5.21 14.36
C TRP A 83 -10.57 5.71 15.82
N TRP A 84 -10.00 4.93 16.75
CA TRP A 84 -9.84 5.24 18.17
C TRP A 84 -8.64 6.15 18.50
N MET A 85 -7.79 6.51 17.54
CA MET A 85 -6.64 7.39 17.82
C MET A 85 -7.09 8.77 18.29
N GLY A 86 -6.56 9.22 19.43
CA GLY A 86 -6.92 10.49 20.06
C GLY A 86 -8.25 10.49 20.81
N LYS A 87 -8.99 9.37 20.83
CA LYS A 87 -10.25 9.22 21.56
C LYS A 87 -10.02 8.67 22.97
N SER A 88 -10.82 9.13 23.93
CA SER A 88 -10.88 8.61 25.29
C SER A 88 -11.51 7.22 25.34
N ARG A 89 -11.34 6.50 26.46
CA ARG A 89 -11.96 5.17 26.67
C ARG A 89 -13.48 5.17 26.50
N ALA A 90 -14.15 6.25 26.91
CA ALA A 90 -15.61 6.38 26.79
C ALA A 90 -16.02 6.51 25.31
N GLU A 91 -15.30 7.32 24.54
CA GLU A 91 -15.52 7.50 23.10
C GLU A 91 -15.22 6.21 22.30
N ILE A 92 -14.17 5.47 22.69
CA ILE A 92 -13.86 4.17 22.07
C ILE A 92 -14.95 3.13 22.37
N LYS A 93 -15.56 3.18 23.56
CA LYS A 93 -16.67 2.29 23.91
C LYS A 93 -17.96 2.66 23.19
N ALA A 94 -18.17 3.93 22.89
CA ALA A 94 -19.34 4.43 22.19
C ALA A 94 -19.34 4.06 20.70
N GLY A 95 -18.15 3.98 20.08
CA GLY A 95 -17.97 3.53 18.70
C GLY A 95 -17.64 4.66 17.71
N PRO A 96 -17.33 4.32 16.44
CA PRO A 96 -16.84 5.28 15.44
C PRO A 96 -17.86 6.32 14.98
N TRP A 97 -19.15 6.11 15.24
CA TRP A 97 -20.26 6.98 14.81
C TRP A 97 -21.09 7.49 15.98
N ALA A 98 -20.53 7.44 17.19
CA ALA A 98 -21.18 7.91 18.39
C ALA A 98 -21.22 9.45 18.45
N ASP A 99 -22.39 9.99 18.75
CA ASP A 99 -22.56 11.42 19.01
C ASP A 99 -22.26 11.71 20.50
N GLU A 100 -22.17 12.98 20.89
CA GLU A 100 -21.84 13.37 22.28
C GLU A 100 -22.77 12.74 23.32
N GLY A 101 -24.05 12.52 22.97
CA GLY A 101 -25.04 11.87 23.83
C GLY A 101 -24.81 10.37 24.05
N ASP A 102 -24.07 9.70 23.16
CA ASP A 102 -23.76 8.28 23.24
C ASP A 102 -22.53 7.99 24.12
N VAL A 103 -21.71 9.01 24.38
CA VAL A 103 -20.52 8.90 25.22
C VAL A 103 -20.94 8.90 26.69
N LYS A 104 -21.17 7.68 27.22
CA LYS A 104 -21.40 7.50 28.65
C LYS A 104 -20.12 7.81 29.42
N VAL A 105 -20.12 8.94 30.12
CA VAL A 105 -19.11 9.25 31.14
C VAL A 105 -19.28 8.21 32.24
N ALA A 106 -18.31 7.29 32.34
CA ALA A 106 -18.23 6.34 33.44
C ALA A 106 -17.57 6.98 34.65
#